data_AF-A0A7S0JH91-F1
#
_entry.id   AF-A0A7S0JH91-F1
#
_cell.length_a   1.000
_cell.length_b   1.000
_cell.length_c   1.000
_cell.angle_alpha   90.00
_cell.angle_beta   90.00
_cell.angle_gamma   90.00
#
_symmetry.space_group_name_H-M   'P 1'
#
loop_
_entity.id
_entity.type
_entity.pdbx_description
1 polymer ?
#
loop_
_entity_poly.entity_id
_entity_poly.type
_entity_poly.pdbx_seq_one_letter_code
_entity_poly.pdbx_strand_id
1 'polypeptide(L)'
;YSAIAAYAAPRGILLADTKMEFGVDPRGELVLGDECFTPDCSRYWPADSYEVGREQDSYDKQYLRNYLLSIGFDKKTPLRLPEEVIANTAEKYVHIFKLLTGHEPLL
;
A
#
# COMPACT_ATOMS: atom_id res chain seq x y z
N TYR A 1 -5.90 8.08 10.87
CA TYR A 1 -6.59 7.76 9.61
C TYR A 1 -7.10 9.02 8.90
N SER A 2 -8.13 9.71 9.41
CA SER A 2 -8.85 10.77 8.66
C SER A 2 -7.98 11.89 8.12
N ALA A 3 -6.96 12.33 8.87
CA ALA A 3 -6.00 13.34 8.43
C ALA A 3 -5.24 12.92 7.16
N ILE A 4 -4.82 11.66 7.08
CA ILE A 4 -4.06 11.14 5.94
C ILE A 4 -4.98 10.89 4.75
N ALA A 5 -6.21 10.40 4.98
CA ALA A 5 -7.21 10.28 3.92
C ALA A 5 -7.51 11.65 3.29
N ALA A 6 -7.68 12.70 4.11
CA ALA A 6 -7.91 14.06 3.62
C ALA A 6 -6.69 14.64 2.89
N TYR A 7 -5.48 14.26 3.31
CA TYR A 7 -4.24 14.64 2.63
C TYR A 7 -4.07 13.96 1.27
N ALA A 8 -4.44 12.68 1.16
CA ALA A 8 -4.33 11.88 -0.05
C ALA A 8 -5.40 12.23 -1.11
N ALA A 9 -6.62 12.55 -0.67
CA ALA A 9 -7.75 12.85 -1.57
C ALA A 9 -7.46 13.89 -2.67
N PRO A 10 -6.91 15.09 -2.40
CA PRO A 10 -6.62 16.08 -3.44
C PRO A 10 -5.50 15.65 -4.40
N ARG A 11 -4.77 14.57 -4.10
CA ARG A 11 -3.74 13.96 -4.97
C ARG A 11 -4.29 12.83 -5.83
N GLY A 12 -5.62 12.66 -5.87
CA GLY A 12 -6.27 11.61 -6.66
C GLY A 12 -6.18 10.23 -6.01
N ILE A 13 -5.97 10.14 -4.69
CA ILE A 13 -5.79 8.88 -3.99
C ILE A 13 -6.88 8.70 -2.93
N LEU A 14 -7.55 7.55 -2.95
CA LEU A 14 -8.45 7.10 -1.89
C LEU A 14 -7.69 6.14 -0.95
N LEU A 15 -7.67 6.47 0.35
CA LEU A 15 -7.18 5.56 1.40
C LEU A 15 -8.34 4.67 1.87
N ALA A 16 -8.41 3.44 1.38
CA ALA A 16 -9.51 2.54 1.72
C ALA A 16 -9.43 2.05 3.17
N ASP A 17 -8.26 1.59 3.59
CA ASP A 17 -7.97 1.13 4.95
C ASP A 17 -6.48 1.21 5.26
N THR A 18 -6.14 1.09 6.55
CA THR A 18 -4.75 1.01 7.03
C THR A 18 -4.68 0.21 8.34
N LYS A 19 -3.57 -0.48 8.56
CA LYS A 19 -3.20 -1.12 9.82
C LYS A 19 -2.17 -0.26 10.53
N MET A 20 -2.39 0.01 11.82
CA MET A 20 -1.44 0.67 12.70
C MET A 20 -1.17 -0.23 13.90
N GLU A 21 0.07 -0.21 14.41
CA GLU A 21 0.43 -0.91 15.63
C GLU A 21 0.89 0.09 16.69
N PHE A 22 0.38 -0.06 17.90
CA PHE A 22 0.68 0.81 19.02
C PHE A 22 1.28 0.01 20.17
N GLY A 23 2.30 0.57 20.79
CA GLY A 23 2.84 0.14 22.07
C GLY A 23 2.54 1.16 23.17
N VAL A 24 2.95 0.82 24.39
CA VAL A 24 2.92 1.74 25.53
C VAL A 24 4.36 1.93 26.00
N ASP A 25 4.78 3.18 26.15
CA ASP A 25 6.13 3.50 26.59
C ASP A 25 6.29 3.36 28.13
N PRO A 26 7.51 3.52 28.69
CA PRO A 26 7.72 3.43 30.15
C PRO A 26 6.98 4.49 30.98
N ARG A 27 6.47 5.56 30.36
CA ARG A 27 5.67 6.61 31.02
C ARG A 27 4.17 6.33 30.96
N GLY A 28 3.75 5.27 30.27
CA GLY A 28 2.34 4.92 30.07
C GLY A 28 1.71 5.61 28.86
N GLU A 29 2.49 6.25 27.99
CA GLU A 29 1.99 6.92 26.79
C GLU A 29 1.83 5.94 25.63
N LEU A 30 0.74 6.10 24.87
CA LEU A 30 0.50 5.30 23.67
C LEU A 30 1.38 5.83 22.52
N VAL A 31 2.19 4.94 21.94
CA VAL A 31 3.16 5.29 20.90
C VAL A 31 2.95 4.42 19.68
N LEU A 32 3.03 5.01 18.49
CA LEU A 32 3.06 4.27 17.22
C LEU A 32 4.38 3.50 17.11
N GLY A 33 4.30 2.17 16.95
CA GLY A 33 5.48 1.30 17.00
C GLY A 33 5.97 0.76 15.65
N ASP A 34 5.09 0.64 14.67
CA ASP A 34 5.38 0.07 13.34
C ASP A 34 5.29 1.14 12.24
N GLU A 35 5.48 0.76 11.00
CA GLU A 35 5.17 1.58 9.84
C GLU A 35 3.71 2.08 9.85
N CYS A 36 3.50 3.26 9.27
CA CYS A 36 2.17 3.82 9.11
C CYS A 36 2.00 4.41 7.72
N PHE A 37 0.82 4.19 7.14
CA PHE A 37 0.42 4.78 5.87
C PHE A 37 1.34 4.43 4.68
N THR A 38 2.11 3.35 4.77
CA THR A 38 2.85 2.78 3.64
C THR A 38 1.92 1.92 2.76
N PRO A 39 2.30 1.61 1.51
CA PRO A 39 1.57 0.66 0.67
C PRO A 39 1.62 -0.79 1.21
N ASP A 40 2.41 -1.04 2.24
CA ASP A 40 2.48 -2.36 2.87
C ASP A 40 1.35 -2.58 3.88
N CYS A 41 1.06 -1.53 4.65
CA CYS A 41 0.04 -1.55 5.71
C CYS A 41 -1.27 -0.87 5.30
N SER A 42 -1.37 -0.30 4.10
CA SER A 42 -2.54 0.48 3.65
C SER A 42 -2.97 0.11 2.25
N ARG A 43 -4.28 0.18 1.99
CA ARG A 43 -4.85 0.06 0.64
C ARG A 43 -5.09 1.43 0.03
N TYR A 44 -4.44 1.69 -1.09
CA TYR A 44 -4.53 2.95 -1.81
C TYR A 44 -5.07 2.73 -3.22
N TRP A 45 -6.20 3.38 -3.50
CA TRP A 45 -6.89 3.29 -4.79
C TRP A 45 -6.77 4.59 -5.58
N PRO A 46 -6.59 4.52 -6.91
CA PRO A 46 -6.76 5.67 -7.79
C PRO A 46 -8.20 6.16 -7.71
N ALA A 47 -8.39 7.45 -7.46
CA ALA A 47 -9.73 8.03 -7.36
C ALA A 47 -10.47 8.07 -8.71
N ASP A 48 -9.73 8.14 -9.82
CA ASP A 48 -10.26 8.22 -11.18
C ASP A 48 -10.78 6.89 -11.73
N SER A 49 -10.26 5.76 -11.24
CA SER A 49 -10.72 4.42 -11.62
C SER A 49 -11.59 3.72 -10.57
N TYR A 50 -11.85 4.39 -9.44
CA TYR A 50 -12.69 3.83 -8.37
C TYR A 50 -14.14 3.62 -8.82
N GLU A 51 -14.66 2.42 -8.59
CA GLU A 51 -16.05 2.07 -8.89
C GLU A 51 -16.60 1.07 -7.87
N VAL A 52 -17.77 1.35 -7.30
CA VAL A 52 -18.44 0.44 -6.35
C VAL A 52 -18.85 -0.86 -7.05
N GLY A 53 -18.62 -2.00 -6.38
CA GLY A 53 -19.10 -3.31 -6.85
C GLY A 53 -18.11 -4.10 -7.69
N ARG A 54 -16.87 -3.60 -7.88
CA ARG A 54 -15.76 -4.34 -8.51
C ARG A 54 -14.52 -4.41 -7.64
N GLU A 55 -13.53 -5.18 -8.09
CA GLU A 55 -12.17 -5.08 -7.55
C GLU A 55 -11.53 -3.77 -8.03
N GLN A 56 -10.82 -3.10 -7.13
CA GLN A 56 -10.20 -1.79 -7.38
C GLN A 56 -8.78 -1.95 -7.88
N ASP A 57 -8.37 -1.02 -8.73
CA ASP A 57 -6.95 -0.84 -9.02
C ASP A 57 -6.22 -0.39 -7.75
N SER A 58 -4.94 -0.75 -7.66
CA SER A 58 -4.18 -0.56 -6.44
C SER A 58 -2.76 -0.10 -6.74
N TYR A 59 -2.28 0.80 -5.89
CA TYR A 59 -0.89 1.25 -5.82
C TYR A 59 -0.06 0.44 -4.80
N ASP A 60 -0.61 -0.62 -4.24
CA ASP A 60 -0.09 -1.32 -3.08
C ASP A 60 0.17 -2.81 -3.34
N LYS A 61 0.46 -3.57 -2.28
CA LYS A 61 0.71 -5.02 -2.31
C LYS A 61 -0.37 -5.84 -3.01
N GLN A 62 -1.55 -5.28 -3.25
CA GLN A 62 -2.64 -5.99 -3.92
C GLN A 62 -2.24 -6.51 -5.30
N TYR A 63 -1.39 -5.81 -6.06
CA TYR A 63 -0.89 -6.32 -7.34
C TYR A 63 -0.14 -7.65 -7.19
N LEU A 64 0.81 -7.72 -6.26
CA LEU A 64 1.57 -8.94 -5.98
C LEU A 64 0.64 -10.05 -5.44
N ARG A 65 -0.31 -9.70 -4.57
CA ARG A 65 -1.30 -10.66 -4.06
C ARG A 65 -2.13 -11.26 -5.19
N ASN A 66 -2.61 -10.44 -6.12
CA ASN A 66 -3.40 -10.90 -7.26
C ASN A 66 -2.58 -11.81 -8.18
N TYR A 67 -1.31 -11.48 -8.43
CA TYR A 67 -0.39 -12.37 -9.16
C TYR A 67 -0.24 -13.72 -8.45
N LEU A 68 0.07 -13.72 -7.15
CA LEU A 68 0.24 -14.95 -6.37
C LEU A 68 -1.03 -15.81 -6.35
N LEU A 69 -2.21 -15.19 -6.30
CA LEU A 69 -3.49 -15.89 -6.40
C LEU A 69 -3.69 -16.51 -7.79
N SER A 70 -3.34 -15.79 -8.86
CA SER A 70 -3.52 -16.26 -10.24
C SER A 70 -2.72 -17.51 -10.58
N ILE A 71 -1.56 -17.68 -9.93
CA ILE A 71 -0.70 -18.88 -10.10
C ILE A 71 -1.02 -19.98 -9.08
N GLY A 72 -2.04 -19.80 -8.23
CA GLY A 72 -2.43 -20.78 -7.21
C GLY A 72 -1.37 -20.97 -6.13
N PHE A 73 -0.67 -19.90 -5.72
CA PHE A 73 0.43 -20.00 -4.77
C PHE A 73 0.00 -20.61 -3.42
N ASP A 74 0.67 -21.69 -3.00
CA ASP A 74 0.36 -22.47 -1.79
C ASP A 74 0.75 -21.79 -0.46
N LYS A 75 1.40 -20.61 -0.53
CA LYS A 75 1.91 -19.85 0.62
C LYS A 75 3.00 -20.56 1.43
N LYS A 76 3.58 -21.64 0.90
CA LYS A 76 4.57 -22.48 1.60
C LYS A 76 5.84 -22.64 0.80
N THR A 77 5.73 -22.81 -0.51
CA THR A 77 6.87 -23.11 -1.38
C THR A 77 7.61 -21.82 -1.76
N PRO A 78 8.92 -21.71 -1.53
CA PRO A 78 9.68 -20.57 -2.02
C PRO A 78 9.56 -20.44 -3.54
N LEU A 79 9.30 -19.23 -4.04
CA LEU A 79 9.19 -18.96 -5.47
C LEU A 79 10.05 -17.76 -5.86
N ARG A 80 10.52 -17.76 -7.10
CA ARG A 80 11.13 -16.58 -7.72
C ARG A 80 10.08 -15.86 -8.54
N LEU A 81 9.88 -14.58 -8.27
CA LEU A 81 8.95 -13.77 -9.04
C LEU A 81 9.53 -13.49 -10.44
N PRO A 82 8.71 -13.49 -11.49
CA PRO A 82 9.10 -12.96 -12.80
C PRO A 82 9.57 -11.51 -12.67
N GLU A 83 10.53 -11.12 -13.50
CA GLU A 83 11.09 -9.76 -13.49
C GLU A 83 10.02 -8.69 -13.71
N GLU A 84 9.03 -8.96 -14.57
CA GLU A 84 7.90 -8.05 -14.81
C GLU A 84 7.06 -7.80 -13.54
N VAL A 85 6.87 -8.83 -12.70
CA VAL A 85 6.08 -8.70 -11.47
C VAL A 85 6.85 -7.87 -10.46
N ILE A 86 8.17 -8.07 -10.39
CA ILE A 86 9.06 -7.27 -9.54
C ILE A 86 9.03 -5.81 -10.01
N ALA A 87 9.24 -5.56 -11.31
CA ALA A 87 9.27 -4.21 -11.89
C ALA A 87 7.94 -3.47 -11.68
N ASN A 88 6.81 -4.10 -12.02
CA ASN A 88 5.48 -3.50 -11.85
C ASN A 88 5.15 -3.25 -10.38
N THR A 89 5.58 -4.14 -9.47
CA THR A 89 5.43 -3.91 -8.03
C THR A 89 6.23 -2.68 -7.62
N ALA A 90 7.53 -2.61 -7.96
CA ALA A 90 8.38 -1.47 -7.61
C ALA A 90 7.84 -0.15 -8.17
N GLU A 91 7.38 -0.14 -9.43
CA GLU A 91 6.81 1.04 -10.08
C GLU A 91 5.60 1.58 -9.30
N LYS A 92 4.71 0.71 -8.80
CA LYS A 92 3.55 1.12 -7.99
C LYS A 92 3.96 1.85 -6.71
N TYR A 93 4.99 1.34 -6.02
CA TYR A 93 5.53 1.97 -4.80
C TYR A 93 6.16 3.33 -5.09
N VAL A 94 6.96 3.40 -6.16
CA VAL A 94 7.57 4.66 -6.61
C VAL A 94 6.48 5.68 -6.98
N HIS A 95 5.45 5.25 -7.69
CA HIS A 95 4.36 6.12 -8.13
C HIS A 95 3.60 6.72 -6.94
N ILE A 96 3.14 5.90 -6.00
CA ILE A 96 2.41 6.43 -4.84
C ILE A 96 3.28 7.27 -3.91
N PHE A 97 4.56 6.92 -3.74
CA PHE A 97 5.50 7.75 -3.01
C PHE A 97 5.57 9.16 -3.61
N LYS A 98 5.71 9.26 -4.94
CA LYS A 98 5.74 10.55 -5.64
C LYS A 98 4.44 11.34 -5.46
N LEU A 99 3.29 10.69 -5.60
CA LEU A 99 2.00 11.36 -5.45
C LEU A 99 1.79 11.90 -4.03
N LEU A 100 2.11 11.10 -3.01
CA LEU A 100 1.90 11.50 -1.61
C LEU A 100 2.92 12.53 -1.14
N THR A 101 4.19 12.40 -1.52
CA THR A 101 5.28 13.20 -0.95
C THR A 101 5.73 14.35 -1.85
N GLY A 102 5.53 14.26 -3.17
CA GLY A 102 6.09 15.19 -4.15
C GLY A 102 7.60 15.02 -4.38
N HIS A 103 8.21 13.92 -3.88
CA HIS A 103 9.64 13.66 -3.96
C HIS A 103 9.97 12.40 -4.76
N GLU A 104 11.21 12.32 -5.24
CA GLU A 104 11.79 11.09 -5.81
C GLU A 104 12.25 10.16 -4.67
N PRO A 105 11.94 8.85 -4.72
CA PRO A 105 12.43 7.90 -3.73
C PRO A 105 13.94 7.64 -3.93
N LEU A 106 14.63 7.38 -2.83
CA LEU A 106 16.00 6.86 -2.86
C LEU A 106 15.92 5.34 -3.06
N LEU A 107 16.44 4.86 -4.20
CA LEU A 107 16.42 3.45 -4.62
C LEU A 107 17.81 2.81 -4.52
#